data_AF-A0A392QXH8-F1
#
_entry.id   AF-A0A392QXH8-F1
#
_cell.length_a   1.000
_cell.length_b   1.000
_cell.length_c   1.000
_cell.angle_alpha   90.00
_cell.angle_beta   90.00
_cell.angle_gamma   90.00
#
_symmetry.space_group_name_H-M   'P 1'
#
loop_
_entity.id
_entity.type
_entity.pdbx_description
1 polymer ?
#
loop_
_entity_poly.entity_id
_entity_poly.type
_entity_poly.pdbx_seq_one_letter_code
_entity_poly.pdbx_strand_id
1 'polypeptide(L)'
;MSQIKEVTLRPRTFDRMYKLRLLNFYVPSHGKRTNVHISRSLECLPDELSYLRWDFFPLKSLPPSFYAAKLVELDLKHSLVERLWNGVQ
;
A
#
# COMPACT_ATOMS: atom_id res chain seq x y z
N MET A 1 1.16 -9.14 19.12
CA MET A 1 0.78 -7.75 18.87
C MET A 1 1.99 -7.04 18.27
N SER A 2 1.86 -6.35 17.15
CA SER A 2 2.97 -5.53 16.61
C SER A 2 3.36 -4.47 17.64
N GLN A 3 4.65 -4.27 17.90
CA GLN A 3 5.15 -3.22 18.80
C GLN A 3 5.06 -1.82 18.18
N ILE A 4 4.72 -1.73 16.89
CA ILE A 4 4.60 -0.46 16.16
C ILE A 4 3.29 0.23 16.58
N LYS A 5 3.43 1.42 17.18
CA LYS A 5 2.35 2.39 17.40
C LYS A 5 1.68 2.73 16.07
N GLU A 6 0.41 3.12 16.09
CA GLU A 6 -0.34 3.52 14.89
C GLU A 6 0.49 4.49 14.02
N VAL A 7 0.55 4.21 12.72
CA VAL A 7 1.29 4.99 11.72
C VAL A 7 0.29 5.62 10.78
N THR A 8 0.34 6.94 10.63
CA THR A 8 -0.50 7.67 9.67
C THR A 8 0.36 8.10 8.49
N LEU A 9 0.02 7.58 7.30
CA LEU A 9 0.61 7.96 6.03
C LEU A 9 -0.07 9.22 5.50
N ARG A 10 0.75 10.18 5.11
CA ARG A 10 0.38 11.39 4.37
C ARG A 10 0.37 11.10 2.85
N PRO A 11 -0.26 11.97 2.04
CA PRO A 11 -0.37 11.74 0.59
C PRO A 11 0.95 11.44 -0.12
N ARG A 12 2.04 12.08 0.31
CA ARG A 12 3.40 12.01 -0.27
C ARG A 12 4.41 11.32 0.63
N THR A 13 3.98 10.36 1.44
CA THR A 13 4.87 9.67 2.39
C THR A 13 6.07 9.02 1.71
N PHE A 14 5.88 8.52 0.48
CA PHE A 14 6.88 7.75 -0.23
C PHE A 14 7.74 8.55 -1.22
N ASP A 15 7.55 9.87 -1.36
CA ASP A 15 8.27 10.71 -2.36
C ASP A 15 9.80 10.60 -2.25
N ARG A 16 10.32 10.41 -1.03
CA ARG A 16 11.78 10.27 -0.79
C ARG A 16 12.26 8.82 -0.71
N MET A 17 11.37 7.84 -0.92
CA MET A 17 11.65 6.42 -0.82
C MET A 17 11.77 5.77 -2.21
N TYR A 18 12.42 6.46 -3.15
CA TYR A 18 12.45 6.10 -4.58
C TYR A 18 13.17 4.78 -4.89
N LYS A 19 13.98 4.22 -3.98
CA LYS A 19 14.60 2.89 -4.13
C LYS A 19 13.85 1.78 -3.38
N LEU A 20 12.68 2.07 -2.82
CA LEU A 20 11.93 1.09 -2.02
C LEU A 20 11.38 0.00 -2.92
N ARG A 21 11.81 -1.24 -2.67
CA ARG A 21 11.42 -2.42 -3.46
C ARG A 21 10.38 -3.31 -2.77
N LEU A 22 10.26 -3.21 -1.45
CA LEU A 22 9.36 -4.02 -0.66
C LEU A 22 8.58 -3.12 0.30
N LEU A 23 7.26 -3.16 0.18
CA LEU A 23 6.32 -2.56 1.12
C LEU A 23 5.42 -3.66 1.66
N ASN A 24 5.50 -3.90 2.98
CA ASN A 24 4.80 -4.99 3.62
C ASN A 24 4.12 -4.52 4.91
N PHE A 25 2.83 -4.25 4.80
CA PHE A 25 1.93 -3.98 5.92
C PHE A 25 1.05 -5.19 6.17
N TYR A 26 1.62 -6.21 6.80
CA TYR A 26 0.90 -7.43 7.17
C TYR A 26 0.23 -7.32 8.54
N VAL A 27 -0.90 -8.01 8.68
CA VAL A 27 -1.59 -8.22 9.95
C VAL A 27 -1.47 -9.71 10.32
N PRO A 28 -0.94 -10.04 11.52
CA PRO A 28 -0.87 -11.44 11.99
C PRO A 28 -2.26 -12.08 12.06
N SER A 29 -2.35 -13.41 11.99
CA SER A 29 -3.59 -14.20 11.81
C SER A 29 -4.73 -13.97 12.81
N HIS A 30 -4.51 -13.24 13.91
CA HIS A 30 -5.53 -12.89 14.90
C HIS A 30 -5.82 -11.37 14.96
N GLY A 31 -5.15 -10.57 14.13
CA GLY A 31 -5.38 -9.14 14.04
C GLY A 31 -6.59 -8.83 13.16
N LYS A 32 -7.48 -7.97 13.66
CA LYS A 32 -8.71 -7.56 12.97
C LYS A 32 -8.60 -6.22 12.25
N ARG A 33 -7.45 -5.54 12.39
CA ARG A 33 -7.20 -4.21 11.82
C ARG A 33 -5.71 -3.98 11.60
N THR A 34 -5.40 -3.13 10.64
CA THR A 34 -4.04 -2.61 10.40
C THR A 34 -3.74 -1.45 11.35
N ASN A 35 -2.47 -1.29 11.75
CA ASN A 35 -1.97 -0.12 12.47
C ASN A 35 -1.55 1.01 11.50
N VAL A 36 -1.75 0.83 10.19
CA VAL A 36 -1.36 1.79 9.16
C VAL A 36 -2.61 2.46 8.60
N HIS A 37 -2.70 3.77 8.78
CA HIS A 37 -3.81 4.59 8.34
C HIS A 37 -3.37 5.57 7.25
N ILE A 38 -4.30 6.03 6.42
CA ILE A 38 -4.05 7.06 5.39
C ILE A 38 -4.84 8.30 5.80
N SER A 39 -4.19 9.47 5.90
CA SER A 39 -4.82 10.66 6.51
C SER A 39 -5.95 11.27 5.68
N ARG A 40 -5.86 11.19 4.35
CA ARG A 40 -6.88 11.70 3.40
C ARG A 40 -6.82 10.95 2.08
N SER A 41 -5.61 10.86 1.52
CA SER A 41 -5.32 10.23 0.25
C SER A 41 -3.90 9.66 0.29
N LEU A 42 -3.60 8.79 -0.67
CA LEU A 42 -2.26 8.35 -1.02
C LEU A 42 -2.06 8.73 -2.48
N GLU A 43 -1.17 9.70 -2.73
CA GLU A 43 -0.96 10.27 -4.07
C GLU A 43 0.05 9.46 -4.88
N CYS A 44 0.95 8.74 -4.21
CA CYS A 44 2.04 8.01 -4.85
C CYS A 44 2.40 6.73 -4.11
N LEU A 45 2.98 5.80 -4.86
CA LEU A 45 3.73 4.66 -4.40
C LEU A 45 5.08 4.65 -5.15
N PRO A 46 6.17 4.13 -4.57
CA PRO A 46 7.46 4.07 -5.26
C PRO A 46 7.40 3.22 -6.54
N ASP A 47 7.96 3.75 -7.63
CA ASP A 47 8.02 3.08 -8.93
C ASP A 47 8.93 1.83 -8.94
N GLU A 48 9.87 1.75 -8.01
CA GLU A 48 10.79 0.61 -7.85
C GLU A 48 10.18 -0.55 -7.05
N LEU A 49 8.91 -0.46 -6.65
CA LEU A 49 8.25 -1.52 -5.89
C LEU A 49 8.20 -2.83 -6.68
N SER A 50 8.79 -3.87 -6.08
CA SER A 50 8.72 -5.24 -6.57
C SER A 50 7.73 -6.09 -5.77
N TYR A 51 7.53 -5.77 -4.49
CA TYR A 51 6.61 -6.50 -3.62
C TYR A 51 5.74 -5.52 -2.85
N LEU A 52 4.42 -5.64 -3.02
CA LEU A 52 3.43 -4.85 -2.31
C LEU A 52 2.47 -5.79 -1.57
N ARG A 53 2.65 -5.91 -0.25
CA ARG A 53 1.65 -6.48 0.65
C ARG A 53 1.05 -5.39 1.53
N TRP A 54 -0.27 -5.28 1.52
CA TRP A 54 -0.98 -4.34 2.37
C TRP A 54 -2.34 -4.90 2.80
N ASP A 55 -2.32 -5.61 3.94
CA ASP A 55 -3.52 -6.18 4.53
C ASP A 55 -4.44 -5.04 4.98
N PHE A 56 -5.74 -5.16 4.70
CA PHE A 56 -6.76 -4.14 4.98
C PHE A 56 -6.48 -2.79 4.30
N PHE A 57 -5.93 -2.77 3.08
CA PHE A 57 -5.72 -1.53 2.34
C PHE A 57 -7.02 -0.72 2.22
N PRO A 58 -7.04 0.55 2.66
CA PRO A 58 -8.30 1.25 2.94
C PRO A 58 -8.86 2.03 1.75
N LEU A 59 -8.17 2.08 0.61
CA LEU A 59 -8.65 2.79 -0.58
C LEU A 59 -9.30 1.80 -1.57
N LYS A 60 -10.23 2.32 -2.37
CA LYS A 60 -10.95 1.55 -3.40
C LYS A 60 -10.12 1.25 -4.65
N SER A 61 -9.02 1.96 -4.82
CA SER A 61 -8.06 1.77 -5.91
C SER A 61 -6.66 2.15 -5.46
N LEU A 62 -5.65 1.67 -6.19
CA LEU A 62 -4.29 2.14 -6.02
C LEU A 62 -4.15 3.59 -6.50
N PRO A 63 -3.09 4.32 -6.07
CA PRO A 63 -2.82 5.67 -6.54
C PRO A 63 -2.69 5.69 -8.08
N PRO A 64 -3.31 6.66 -8.78
CA PRO A 64 -3.26 6.72 -10.26
C PRO A 64 -1.86 6.85 -10.84
N SER A 65 -0.91 7.36 -10.06
CA SER A 65 0.50 7.52 -10.41
C SER A 65 1.30 6.22 -10.29
N PHE A 66 0.76 5.18 -9.65
CA PHE A 66 1.50 3.96 -9.37
C PHE A 66 1.76 3.17 -10.66
N TYR A 67 3.04 3.03 -11.00
CA TYR A 67 3.47 2.27 -12.17
C TYR A 67 3.95 0.87 -11.77
N ALA A 68 3.17 -0.16 -12.13
CA ALA A 68 3.42 -1.53 -11.70
C ALA A 68 4.44 -2.31 -12.56
N ALA A 69 5.24 -1.67 -13.41
CA ALA A 69 6.12 -2.39 -14.34
C ALA A 69 7.20 -3.26 -13.68
N LYS A 70 7.59 -2.92 -12.45
CA LYS A 70 8.57 -3.69 -11.66
C LYS A 70 7.92 -4.59 -10.60
N LEU A 71 6.58 -4.58 -10.53
CA LEU A 71 5.83 -5.31 -9.52
C LEU A 71 5.84 -6.81 -9.86
N VAL A 72 6.33 -7.60 -8.92
CA VAL A 72 6.37 -9.07 -8.99
C VAL A 72 5.20 -9.66 -8.21
N GLU A 73 4.88 -9.08 -7.04
CA GLU A 73 3.80 -9.57 -6.18
C GLU A 73 2.92 -8.43 -5.66
N LEU A 74 1.62 -8.64 -5.75
CA LEU A 74 0.58 -7.78 -5.18
C LEU A 74 -0.32 -8.61 -4.25
N ASP A 75 -0.25 -8.35 -2.94
CA ASP A 75 -1.10 -8.96 -1.93
C ASP A 75 -1.92 -7.88 -1.19
N LEU A 76 -3.20 -7.81 -1.49
CA LEU A 76 -4.15 -6.83 -0.93
C LEU A 76 -5.28 -7.53 -0.16
N LYS A 77 -4.93 -8.55 0.65
CA LYS A 77 -5.89 -9.27 1.49
C LYS A 77 -6.74 -8.33 2.34
N HIS A 78 -8.04 -8.62 2.39
CA HIS A 78 -9.04 -7.88 3.17
C HIS A 78 -9.11 -6.38 2.83
N SER A 79 -8.62 -5.96 1.66
CA SER A 79 -8.69 -4.57 1.22
C SER A 79 -10.08 -4.16 0.73
N LEU A 80 -10.28 -2.85 0.60
CA LEU A 80 -11.47 -2.26 -0.02
C LEU A 80 -11.32 -2.06 -1.54
N VAL A 81 -10.27 -2.62 -2.16
CA VAL A 81 -9.98 -2.37 -3.57
C VAL A 81 -11.03 -3.03 -4.44
N GLU A 82 -11.74 -2.20 -5.21
CA GLU A 82 -12.75 -2.61 -6.19
C GLU A 82 -12.16 -2.64 -7.60
N ARG A 83 -11.14 -1.80 -7.86
CA ARG A 83 -10.48 -1.68 -9.16
C ARG A 83 -8.99 -1.39 -8.99
N LEU A 84 -8.15 -2.16 -9.68
CA LEU A 84 -6.69 -2.02 -9.59
C LEU A 84 -6.17 -0.81 -10.39
N TRP A 85 -6.66 -0.58 -11.60
CA TRP A 85 -6.24 0.53 -12.47
C TRP A 85 -7.34 0.98 -13.43
N ASN A 86 -7.24 2.24 -13.91
CA ASN A 86 -8.24 2.90 -14.74
C ASN A 86 -8.02 2.80 -16.28
N GLY A 87 -6.94 2.18 -16.77
CA GLY A 87 -6.58 2.12 -18.21
C GLY A 87 -5.73 0.89 -18.63
N VAL A 88 -5.22 0.85 -19.86
CA VAL A 88 -4.39 -0.26 -20.39
C VAL A 88 -2.93 -0.08 -19.92
N GLN A 89 -2.33 -1.18 -19.48
CA GLN A 89 -1.00 -1.28 -18.88
C GLN A 89 0.11 -1.39 -19.91
#